data_AF-A0A661Y2H0-F1
#
_entry.id   AF-A0A661Y2H0-F1
#
_cell.length_a   1.000
_cell.length_b   1.000
_cell.length_c   1.000
_cell.angle_alpha   90.00
_cell.angle_beta   90.00
_cell.angle_gamma   90.00
#
_symmetry.space_group_name_H-M   'P 1'
#
loop_
_entity.id
_entity.type
_entity.pdbx_description
1 polymer ?
#
loop_
_entity_poly.entity_id
_entity_poly.type
_entity_poly.pdbx_seq_one_letter_code
_entity_poly.pdbx_strand_id
1 'polypeptide(L)' 'RLKKFLKENTLLNQMFVKDNKKTIKQYVSEAENGLEVTGFRRVSLK' A
#
# COMPACT_ATOMS: atom_id res chain seq x y z
N ARG A 1 -17.40 3.09 -7.77
CA ARG A 1 -16.39 2.23 -8.47
C ARG A 1 -14.96 2.71 -8.25
N LEU A 2 -14.62 3.99 -8.49
CA LEU A 2 -13.23 4.49 -8.37
C LEU A 2 -12.63 4.40 -6.96
N LYS A 3 -13.36 4.81 -5.92
CA LYS A 3 -12.87 4.72 -4.52
C LYS A 3 -12.52 3.29 -4.08
N LYS A 4 -13.31 2.30 -4.54
CA LYS A 4 -13.06 0.88 -4.28
C LYS A 4 -11.83 0.39 -5.03
N PHE A 5 -11.71 0.76 -6.30
CA PHE A 5 -10.53 0.45 -7.12
C PHE A 5 -9.24 0.96 -6.46
N LEU A 6 -9.22 2.20 -5.98
CA LEU A 6 -8.05 2.77 -5.29
C LEU A 6 -7.68 1.99 -4.03
N LYS A 7 -8.65 1.58 -3.20
CA LYS A 7 -8.37 0.78 -1.99
C LYS A 7 -7.85 -0.62 -2.29
N GLU A 8 -8.29 -1.25 -3.38
CA GLU A 8 -7.99 -2.65 -3.68
C GLU A 8 -6.82 -2.83 -4.66
N ASN A 9 -6.54 -1.84 -5.51
CA ASN A 9 -5.60 -1.98 -6.64
C ASN A 9 -4.40 -1.02 -6.57
N THR A 10 -4.29 -0.18 -5.54
CA THR A 10 -3.12 0.70 -5.37
C THR A 10 -2.35 0.32 -4.12
N LEU A 11 -1.01 0.25 -4.25
CA LEU A 11 -0.14 -0.20 -3.16
C LEU A 11 -0.29 0.66 -1.91
N LEU A 12 -0.38 1.98 -2.05
CA LEU A 12 -0.35 2.90 -0.91
C LEU A 12 -1.68 2.96 -0.14
N ASN A 13 -2.82 2.81 -0.83
CA ASN A 13 -4.14 2.94 -0.21
C ASN A 13 -4.71 1.61 0.29
N GLN A 14 -4.04 0.49 0.02
CA GLN A 14 -4.45 -0.81 0.56
C GLN A 14 -4.12 -0.92 2.05
N MET A 15 -4.84 -1.81 2.70
CA MET A 15 -4.63 -2.20 4.08
C MET A 15 -3.30 -2.93 4.23
N PHE A 16 -2.55 -2.62 5.28
CA PHE A 16 -1.29 -3.31 5.53
C PHE A 16 -1.54 -4.73 6.05
N VAL A 17 -1.01 -5.73 5.38
CA VAL A 17 -1.29 -7.16 5.66
C VAL A 17 -0.87 -7.58 7.08
N LYS A 18 0.16 -6.94 7.65
CA LYS A 18 0.61 -7.24 9.03
C LYS A 18 -0.17 -6.47 10.10
N ASP A 19 -0.80 -5.36 9.74
CA ASP A 19 -1.62 -4.54 10.64
C ASP A 19 -2.77 -3.89 9.86
N ASN A 20 -3.91 -4.57 9.93
CA ASN A 20 -5.14 -4.15 9.24
C ASN A 20 -5.73 -2.83 9.79
N LYS A 21 -5.14 -2.19 10.80
CA LYS A 21 -5.61 -0.88 11.27
C LYS A 21 -5.05 0.29 10.48
N LYS A 22 -4.00 0.06 9.67
CA LYS A 22 -3.30 1.10 8.91
C LYS A 22 -3.13 0.76 7.44
N THR A 23 -2.97 1.79 6.62
CA THR A 23 -2.63 1.65 5.21
C THR A 23 -1.11 1.54 5.02
N ILE A 24 -0.67 1.02 3.88
CA ILE A 24 0.76 0.97 3.55
C ILE A 24 1.37 2.38 3.53
N LYS A 25 0.61 3.40 3.10
CA LYS A 25 1.04 4.80 3.18
C LYS A 25 1.36 5.23 4.61
N GLN A 26 0.48 4.93 5.56
CA GLN A 26 0.69 5.28 6.98
C GLN A 26 1.91 4.53 7.55
N TYR A 27 2.05 3.25 7.23
CA TYR A 27 3.21 2.47 7.64
C TYR A 27 4.54 3.04 7.13
N VAL A 28 4.58 3.46 5.85
CA VAL A 28 5.77 4.06 5.24
C VAL A 28 6.09 5.42 5.88
N SER A 29 5.08 6.25 6.16
CA SER A 29 5.27 7.54 6.83
C SER A 29 5.69 7.42 8.30
N GLU A 30 5.26 6.36 9.00
CA GLU A 30 5.69 6.06 10.38
C GLU A 30 7.14 5.58 10.46
N ALA A 31 7.65 4.95 9.40
CA ALA A 31 9.02 4.43 9.37
C ALA A 31 10.05 5.57 9.26
N GLU A 32 9.86 6.51 8.34
CA GLU A 32 10.75 7.65 8.15
C GLU A 32 10.04 8.78 7.39
N ASN A 33 10.26 10.04 7.82
CA ASN A 33 9.68 11.20 7.15
C ASN A 33 10.34 11.43 5.79
N GLY A 34 9.56 11.30 4.71
CA GLY A 34 10.03 11.46 3.34
C GLY A 34 10.29 10.15 2.59
N LEU A 35 10.04 9.00 3.23
CA LEU A 35 10.15 7.72 2.55
C LEU A 35 9.00 7.55 1.53
N GLU A 36 9.35 7.28 0.27
CA GLU A 36 8.38 7.05 -0.80
C GLU A 36 8.65 5.74 -1.53
N VAL A 37 7.57 5.05 -1.93
CA VAL A 37 7.68 3.83 -2.74
C VAL A 37 7.82 4.23 -4.21
N THR A 38 9.02 4.06 -4.77
CA THR A 38 9.33 4.42 -6.16
C THR A 38 8.78 3.42 -7.18
N GLY A 39 8.52 2.18 -6.78
CA GLY A 39 7.91 1.16 -7.63
C GLY A 39 7.82 -0.19 -6.95
N PHE A 40 6.94 -1.06 -7.47
CA PHE A 40 6.85 -2.45 -7.05
C PHE A 40 6.50 -3.34 -8.24
N ARG A 41 6.94 -4.60 -8.20
CA ARG A 41 6.58 -5.62 -9.18
C ARG A 41 6.07 -6.86 -8.45
N ARG A 42 4.80 -7.22 -8.68
CA ARG A 42 4.23 -8.49 -8.22
C ARG A 42 4.31 -9.51 -9.36
N VAL A 43 4.99 -10.63 -9.11
CA VAL A 43 5.00 -11.79 -10.00
C VAL A 43 4.17 -12.89 -9.35
N SER A 44 3.24 -13.50 -10.09
CA SER A 44 2.45 -14.64 -9.64
C SER A 44 2.60 -15.75 -10.67
N LEU A 45 3.16 -16.88 -10.27
CA LEU A 45 3.07 -18.11 -11.06
C LEU A 45 1.66 -18.66 -10.86
N LYS A 46 1.00 -18.97 -11.98
CA LYS A 46 -0.35 -19.52 -11.97
C LYS A 46 -0.28 -21.04 -11.97
#